data_AF-A0A418QJ99-F1
#
_entry.id   AF-A0A418QJ99-F1
#
_cell.length_a   1.000
_cell.length_b   1.000
_cell.length_c   1.000
_cell.angle_alpha   90.00
_cell.angle_beta   90.00
_cell.angle_gamma   90.00
#
_symmetry.space_group_name_H-M   'P 1'
#
loop_
_entity.id
_entity.type
_entity.pdbx_description
1 polymer ?
#
loop_
_entity_poly.entity_id
_entity_poly.type
_entity_poly.pdbx_seq_one_letter_code
_entity_poly.pdbx_strand_id
1 'polypeptide(L)'
;MSAVSRWLGCEVFYTLGWVDDETENGLFYFDEVFIRDVIRTKYSKNTMKIHAWLTLPSLEIIDITLFTTLAFAKKQPTMLGRVITRHPDYIQGMAYKPMLVGDDFLRQTGVLKNENER
;
A
#
# COMPACT_ATOMS: atom_id res chain seq x y z
N MET A 1 12.18 -8.59 -13.93
CA MET A 1 10.79 -8.14 -14.21
C MET A 1 9.82 -9.01 -13.44
N SER A 2 8.89 -8.43 -12.68
CA SER A 2 7.95 -9.18 -11.83
C SER A 2 6.96 -10.02 -12.67
N ALA A 3 6.33 -11.05 -12.07
CA ALA A 3 5.29 -11.81 -12.75
C ALA A 3 4.10 -10.93 -13.18
N VAL A 4 3.74 -9.94 -12.35
CA VAL A 4 2.66 -8.99 -12.62
C VAL A 4 3.01 -8.07 -13.78
N SER A 5 4.24 -7.55 -13.82
CA SER A 5 4.73 -6.73 -14.94
C SER A 5 4.70 -7.49 -16.27
N ARG A 6 5.11 -8.77 -16.27
CA ARG A 6 5.01 -9.60 -17.47
C ARG A 6 3.57 -9.80 -17.94
N TRP A 7 2.64 -9.97 -17.00
CA TRP A 7 1.23 -10.18 -17.32
C TRP A 7 0.56 -8.91 -17.88
N LEU A 8 0.90 -7.74 -17.31
CA LEU A 8 0.37 -6.45 -17.76
C LEU A 8 1.09 -5.86 -18.98
N GLY A 9 2.23 -6.41 -19.38
CA GLY A 9 3.01 -5.91 -20.50
C GLY A 9 3.68 -4.55 -20.23
N CYS A 10 3.78 -4.14 -18.97
CA CYS A 10 4.39 -2.88 -18.55
C CYS A 10 5.10 -3.02 -17.20
N GLU A 11 5.95 -2.04 -16.87
CA GLU A 11 6.52 -1.95 -15.53
C GLU A 11 5.42 -1.77 -14.48
N VAL A 12 5.58 -2.35 -13.30
CA VAL A 12 4.60 -2.25 -12.22
C VAL A 12 5.36 -1.95 -10.94
N PHE A 13 4.99 -0.85 -10.30
CA PHE A 13 5.61 -0.41 -9.06
C PHE A 13 4.76 -0.89 -7.89
N TYR A 14 5.38 -1.56 -6.93
CA TYR A 14 4.76 -1.81 -5.64
C TYR A 14 4.88 -0.54 -4.80
N THR A 15 3.76 0.05 -4.39
CA THR A 15 3.73 1.33 -3.69
C THR A 15 3.17 1.14 -2.30
N LEU A 16 3.89 1.67 -1.31
CA LEU A 16 3.43 1.76 0.07
C LEU A 16 3.02 3.20 0.37
N GLY A 17 1.91 3.35 1.09
CA GLY A 17 1.45 4.67 1.50
C GLY A 17 0.16 4.58 2.29
N TRP A 18 -0.54 5.70 2.35
CA TRP A 18 -1.80 5.82 3.06
C TRP A 18 -2.88 6.43 2.17
N VAL A 19 -4.13 6.31 2.59
CA VAL A 19 -5.27 6.87 1.86
C VAL A 19 -5.92 7.93 2.72
N ASP A 20 -5.93 9.16 2.22
CA ASP A 20 -6.71 10.25 2.78
C ASP A 20 -8.17 10.03 2.41
N ASP A 21 -9.01 9.61 3.35
CA ASP A 21 -10.44 9.38 3.15
C ASP A 21 -11.29 10.54 3.69
N GLU A 22 -10.70 11.75 3.75
CA GLU A 22 -11.30 12.97 4.29
C GLU A 22 -11.63 12.92 5.78
N THR A 23 -11.23 11.84 6.48
CA THR A 23 -11.28 11.77 7.94
C THR A 23 -10.02 12.34 8.57
N GLU A 24 -10.10 12.75 9.83
CA GLU A 24 -8.97 13.35 10.57
C GLU A 24 -7.69 12.50 10.55
N ASN A 25 -7.84 11.17 10.53
CA ASN A 25 -6.71 10.25 10.68
C ASN A 25 -6.29 9.58 9.36
N GLY A 26 -7.10 9.66 8.32
CA GLY A 26 -6.94 8.84 7.11
C GLY A 26 -6.92 7.32 7.38
N LEU A 27 -6.83 6.56 6.31
CA LEU A 27 -6.68 5.11 6.34
C LEU A 27 -5.19 4.76 6.24
N PHE A 28 -4.72 3.95 7.20
CA PHE A 28 -3.32 3.49 7.26
C PHE A 28 -2.28 4.61 7.29
N TYR A 29 -2.63 5.78 7.84
CA TYR A 29 -1.72 6.92 7.90
C TYR A 29 -0.36 6.58 8.53
N PHE A 30 0.70 7.01 7.84
CA PHE A 30 2.05 7.10 8.34
C PHE A 30 2.82 8.18 7.57
N ASP A 31 3.89 8.69 8.17
CA ASP A 31 4.69 9.79 7.64
C ASP A 31 6.20 9.46 7.65
N GLU A 32 7.00 10.44 7.23
CA GLU A 32 8.46 10.32 7.18
C GLU A 32 9.10 10.11 8.57
N VAL A 33 8.48 10.66 9.63
CA VAL A 33 8.95 10.48 11.00
C VAL A 33 8.83 9.01 11.38
N PHE A 34 7.66 8.41 11.12
CA PHE A 34 7.44 6.97 11.31
C PHE A 34 8.44 6.14 10.50
N ILE A 35 8.61 6.42 9.20
CA ILE A 35 9.52 5.67 8.32
C ILE A 35 10.94 5.68 8.90
N ARG A 36 11.45 6.87 9.26
CA ARG A 36 12.79 7.04 9.83
C ARG A 36 12.97 6.28 11.14
N ASP A 37 11.98 6.37 12.03
CA ASP A 37 12.07 5.72 13.34
C ASP A 37 12.05 4.19 13.22
N VAL A 38 11.24 3.65 12.31
CA VAL A 38 11.17 2.21 12.06
C VAL A 38 12.47 1.69 11.43
N ILE A 39 13.07 2.42 10.48
CA ILE A 39 14.37 2.05 9.89
C ILE A 39 15.46 1.98 10.98
N ARG A 40 15.50 2.98 11.87
CA ARG A 40 16.52 3.07 12.93
C ARG A 40 16.37 2.01 14.00
N THR A 41 15.15 1.76 14.46
CA THR A 41 14.89 0.90 15.62
C THR A 41 14.70 -0.58 15.25
N LYS A 42 14.51 -0.87 13.95
CA LYS A 42 13.98 -2.13 13.42
C LYS A 42 12.57 -2.40 13.93
N TYR A 43 11.73 -2.97 13.06
CA TYR A 43 10.35 -3.24 13.45
C TYR A 43 10.28 -4.49 14.33
N SER A 44 9.85 -4.32 15.58
CA SER A 44 9.81 -5.41 16.57
C SER A 44 8.40 -5.97 16.83
N LYS A 45 7.36 -5.37 16.24
CA LYS A 45 5.97 -5.82 16.40
C LYS A 45 5.59 -6.81 15.30
N ASN A 46 4.63 -7.70 15.61
CA ASN A 46 4.14 -8.71 14.66
C ASN A 46 3.29 -8.12 13.51
N THR A 47 2.82 -6.88 13.62
CA THR A 47 1.90 -6.26 12.64
C THR A 47 2.30 -4.82 12.41
N MET A 48 2.42 -4.40 11.14
CA MET A 48 2.70 -3.02 10.74
C MET A 48 1.47 -2.41 10.05
N LYS A 49 1.08 -1.20 10.45
CA LYS A 49 -0.05 -0.47 9.86
C LYS A 49 0.42 0.31 8.64
N ILE A 50 0.56 -0.38 7.51
CA ILE A 50 0.87 0.18 6.20
C ILE A 50 -0.14 -0.34 5.18
N HIS A 51 -0.41 0.45 4.14
CA HIS A 51 -1.21 0.02 2.99
C HIS A 51 -0.35 -0.08 1.75
N ALA A 52 -0.72 -0.99 0.85
CA ALA A 52 0.03 -1.25 -0.37
C ALA A 52 -0.91 -1.39 -1.57
N TRP A 53 -0.48 -0.84 -2.70
CA TRP A 53 -1.14 -0.96 -4.00
C TRP A 53 -0.11 -1.07 -5.13
N LEU A 54 -0.58 -1.36 -6.33
CA LEU A 54 0.26 -1.32 -7.52
C LEU A 54 0.06 0.01 -8.24
N THR A 55 1.15 0.61 -8.69
CA THR A 55 1.13 1.83 -9.51
C THR A 55 1.70 1.49 -10.89
N LEU A 56 0.99 1.86 -11.94
CA LEU A 56 1.45 1.71 -13.32
C LEU A 56 2.25 2.95 -13.77
N PRO A 57 2.99 2.89 -14.89
CA PRO A 57 3.73 4.04 -15.42
C PRO A 57 2.82 5.20 -15.82
N SER A 58 1.55 4.92 -16.10
CA SER A 58 0.48 5.91 -16.32
C SER A 58 0.00 6.59 -15.03
N LEU A 59 0.55 6.22 -13.86
CA LEU A 59 0.09 6.58 -12.52
C LEU A 59 -1.28 6.00 -12.14
N GLU A 60 -1.87 5.16 -12.98
CA GLU A 60 -3.05 4.39 -12.61
C GLU A 60 -2.72 3.48 -11.42
N ILE A 61 -3.63 3.46 -10.45
CA ILE A 61 -3.52 2.58 -9.30
C ILE A 61 -4.33 1.31 -9.54
N ILE A 62 -3.80 0.18 -9.09
CA ILE A 62 -4.53 -1.07 -8.93
C ILE A 62 -4.50 -1.44 -7.44
N ASP A 63 -5.64 -1.28 -6.78
CA ASP A 63 -5.83 -1.58 -5.37
C ASP A 63 -6.97 -2.60 -5.22
N ILE A 64 -6.57 -3.83 -4.90
CA ILE A 64 -7.48 -4.98 -4.72
C ILE A 64 -7.79 -5.25 -3.24
N THR A 65 -7.21 -4.48 -2.30
CA THR A 65 -7.22 -4.81 -0.87
C THR A 65 -7.98 -3.78 -0.03
N LEU A 66 -8.03 -2.51 -0.44
CA LEU A 66 -8.63 -1.43 0.35
C LEU A 66 -10.11 -1.67 0.65
N PHE A 67 -10.95 -1.90 -0.36
CA PHE A 67 -12.37 -2.08 -0.14
C PHE A 67 -12.71 -3.36 0.61
N THR A 68 -11.94 -4.43 0.40
CA THR A 68 -12.05 -5.64 1.22
C THR A 68 -11.75 -5.32 2.69
N THR A 69 -10.69 -4.55 2.97
CA THR A 69 -10.38 -4.12 4.33
C THR A 69 -11.50 -3.26 4.94
N LEU A 70 -12.02 -2.30 4.17
CA LEU A 70 -13.13 -1.45 4.60
C LEU A 70 -14.43 -2.23 4.81
N ALA A 71 -14.70 -3.26 4.01
CA ALA A 71 -15.86 -4.13 4.16
C ALA A 71 -15.90 -4.76 5.56
N PHE A 72 -14.76 -5.29 6.02
CA PHE A 72 -14.62 -5.85 7.36
C PHE A 72 -14.65 -4.77 8.44
N ALA A 73 -13.87 -3.70 8.27
CA ALA A 73 -13.75 -2.63 9.28
C ALA A 73 -15.07 -1.91 9.53
N LYS A 74 -15.85 -1.64 8.47
CA LYS A 74 -17.13 -0.92 8.52
C LYS A 74 -18.35 -1.86 8.61
N LYS A 75 -18.15 -3.17 8.64
CA LYS A 75 -19.22 -4.20 8.59
C LYS A 75 -20.16 -4.01 7.39
N GLN A 76 -19.59 -3.65 6.23
CA GLN A 76 -20.33 -3.42 4.98
C GLN A 76 -19.95 -4.47 3.94
N PRO A 77 -20.63 -5.63 3.91
CA PRO A 77 -20.25 -6.75 3.04
C PRO A 77 -20.36 -6.43 1.55
N THR A 78 -21.14 -5.41 1.17
CA THR A 78 -21.26 -4.93 -0.23
C THR A 78 -19.98 -4.34 -0.81
N MET A 79 -18.99 -4.02 0.03
CA MET A 79 -17.67 -3.55 -0.40
C MET A 79 -16.68 -4.70 -0.67
N LEU A 80 -17.01 -5.93 -0.24
CA LEU A 80 -16.09 -7.06 -0.34
C LEU A 80 -15.74 -7.37 -1.81
N GLY A 81 -14.45 -7.52 -2.09
CA GLY A 81 -13.95 -7.85 -3.44
C GLY A 81 -14.05 -6.71 -4.46
N ARG A 82 -14.49 -5.50 -4.06
CA ARG A 82 -14.39 -4.33 -4.93
C ARG A 82 -12.92 -3.95 -5.14
N VAL A 83 -12.61 -3.50 -6.34
CA VAL A 83 -11.26 -3.14 -6.76
C VAL A 83 -11.26 -1.70 -7.27
N ILE A 84 -10.16 -0.98 -7.04
CA ILE A 84 -9.90 0.32 -7.66
C ILE A 84 -8.84 0.10 -8.75
N THR A 85 -9.21 0.35 -10.00
CA THR A 85 -8.30 0.34 -11.16
C THR A 85 -8.49 1.62 -11.98
N ARG A 86 -7.91 2.74 -11.55
CA ARG A 86 -8.04 4.02 -12.27
C ARG A 86 -6.91 5.00 -11.93
N HIS A 87 -6.81 6.08 -12.69
CA HIS A 87 -5.96 7.21 -12.32
C HIS A 87 -6.49 7.89 -11.04
N PRO A 88 -5.63 8.21 -10.05
CA PRO A 88 -6.05 8.72 -8.75
C PRO A 88 -6.84 10.04 -8.83
N ASP A 89 -6.52 10.91 -9.80
CA ASP A 89 -7.24 12.17 -10.01
C ASP A 89 -8.74 12.02 -10.33
N TYR A 90 -9.18 10.81 -10.75
CA TYR A 90 -10.59 10.51 -11.02
C TYR A 90 -11.28 9.78 -9.86
N ILE A 91 -10.64 9.70 -8.70
CA ILE A 91 -11.22 9.15 -7.47
C ILE A 91 -11.79 10.32 -6.66
N GLN A 92 -13.03 10.15 -6.19
CA GLN A 92 -13.73 11.13 -5.35
C GLN A 92 -13.85 10.60 -3.93
N GLY A 93 -13.79 11.50 -2.93
CA GLY A 93 -13.93 11.16 -1.52
C GLY A 93 -12.75 10.39 -0.94
N MET A 94 -11.64 10.27 -1.69
CA MET A 94 -10.37 9.79 -1.16
C MET A 94 -9.20 10.20 -2.08
N ALA A 95 -8.00 10.32 -1.50
CA ALA A 95 -6.76 10.56 -2.22
C ALA A 95 -5.67 9.58 -1.75
N TYR A 96 -4.97 8.98 -2.72
CA TYR A 96 -3.84 8.10 -2.45
C TYR A 96 -2.59 8.93 -2.18
N LYS A 97 -1.90 8.65 -1.07
CA LYS A 97 -0.71 9.36 -0.61
C LYS A 97 0.48 8.39 -0.64
N PRO A 98 1.16 8.25 -1.79
CA PRO A 98 2.32 7.37 -1.92
C PRO A 98 3.46 7.89 -1.04
N MET A 99 4.10 6.98 -0.31
CA MET A 99 5.22 7.32 0.59
C MET A 99 6.52 6.64 0.17
N LEU A 100 6.43 5.38 -0.27
CA LEU A 100 7.59 4.56 -0.64
C LEU A 100 7.27 3.72 -1.87
N VAL A 101 8.29 3.43 -2.67
CA VAL A 101 8.21 2.54 -3.84
C VAL A 101 9.16 1.37 -3.64
N GLY A 102 8.70 0.16 -3.99
CA GLY A 102 9.43 -1.09 -3.81
C GLY A 102 9.28 -1.68 -2.41
N ASP A 103 10.04 -2.74 -2.15
CA ASP A 103 10.02 -3.52 -0.91
C ASP A 103 11.24 -3.26 0.00
N ASP A 104 12.15 -2.37 -0.42
CA ASP A 104 13.38 -2.03 0.31
C ASP A 104 13.11 -1.62 1.75
N PHE A 105 12.10 -0.79 1.99
CA PHE A 105 11.69 -0.40 3.35
C PHE A 105 11.31 -1.63 4.19
N LEU A 106 10.55 -2.56 3.64
CA LEU A 106 10.14 -3.77 4.37
C LEU A 106 11.34 -4.66 4.69
N ARG A 107 12.31 -4.76 3.76
CA ARG A 107 13.56 -5.52 3.96
C ARG A 107 14.46 -4.88 4.99
N GLN A 108 14.70 -3.57 4.88
CA GLN A 108 15.56 -2.82 5.80
C GLN A 108 15.04 -2.85 7.23
N THR A 109 13.72 -2.90 7.41
CA THR A 109 13.07 -2.89 8.73
C THR A 109 12.93 -4.28 9.34
N GLY A 110 13.22 -5.34 8.57
CA GLY A 110 13.09 -6.74 8.99
C GLY A 110 11.67 -7.30 8.90
N VAL A 111 10.71 -6.53 8.38
CA VAL A 111 9.32 -6.98 8.16
C VAL A 111 9.26 -8.05 7.07
N LEU A 112 10.02 -7.86 5.99
CA LEU A 112 10.21 -8.84 4.95
C LEU A 112 11.62 -9.42 5.07
N LYS A 113 11.71 -10.73 5.34
CA LYS A 113 13.00 -11.42 5.40
C LYS A 113 13.62 -11.56 4.01
N ASN A 114 14.94 -11.57 3.94
CA ASN A 114 15.66 -11.87 2.71
C ASN A 114 15.50 -13.36 2.36
N GLU A 115 15.48 -13.67 1.07
CA GLU A 115 15.26 -15.04 0.58
C GLU A 115 16.39 -16.01 1.01
N ASN A 116 17.54 -15.48 1.41
CA ASN A 116 18.73 -16.23 1.85
C ASN A 116 18.81 -16.50 3.37
N GLU A 117 17.79 -16.10 4.15
CA GLU A 117 17.76 -16.25 5.62
C GLU A 117 16.73 -17.30 6.08
N ARG A 118 16.41 -18.27 5.21
CA ARG A 118 15.57 -19.44 5.53
C ARG A 118 16.39 -20.69 5.79
#